data_AF-A0A951AFR6-F1
#
_entry.id   AF-A0A951AFR6-F1
#
_cell.length_a   1.000
_cell.length_b   1.000
_cell.length_c   1.000
_cell.angle_alpha   90.00
_cell.angle_beta   90.00
_cell.angle_gamma   90.00
#
_symmetry.space_group_name_H-M   'P 1'
#
loop_
_entity.id
_entity.type
_entity.pdbx_description
1 polymer ?
#
loop_
_entity_poly.entity_id
_entity_poly.type
_entity_poly.pdbx_seq_one_letter_code
_entity_poly.pdbx_strand_id
1 'polypeptide(L)'
;MPRLTAVTDEQLAEINRIHFSFPYNFGPTPDPRTKTTLAEHIRDCEKEFPYAIQDLVDKLKLHSFSAESFDHHIDRNLLATPGYLSAVTVAKLIHYCLLILESEAEMITWTRIERGVPGAPDAHDIANAMAAKVNRYKDPNRIPEYDHLGQFLSAVKHPIIGRAVYHAAANRWGLSEQCGIPTLY
;
A
#
# COMPACT_ATOMS: atom_id res chain seq x y z
N MET A 1 9.80 -22.68 -23.63
CA MET A 1 8.74 -21.68 -23.92
C MET A 1 9.21 -20.35 -23.38
N PRO A 2 9.21 -19.26 -24.18
CA PRO A 2 9.56 -17.95 -23.66
C PRO A 2 8.50 -17.52 -22.64
N ARG A 3 8.93 -17.13 -21.44
CA ARG A 3 8.04 -16.60 -20.41
C ARG A 3 7.58 -15.22 -20.90
N LEU A 4 6.31 -15.09 -21.26
CA LEU A 4 5.64 -13.79 -21.38
C LEU A 4 5.54 -13.23 -19.95
N THR A 5 6.51 -12.42 -19.55
CA THR A 5 6.22 -11.36 -18.57
C THR A 5 5.34 -10.36 -19.29
N ALA A 6 4.13 -10.11 -18.79
CA ALA A 6 3.16 -9.18 -19.36
C ALA A 6 3.36 -7.74 -18.85
N VAL A 7 4.07 -7.54 -17.74
CA VAL A 7 4.52 -6.20 -17.33
C VAL A 7 5.55 -5.68 -18.33
N THR A 8 5.17 -4.65 -19.08
CA THR A 8 6.01 -4.12 -20.15
C THR A 8 7.10 -3.17 -19.62
N ASP A 9 8.16 -2.96 -20.41
CA ASP A 9 9.21 -2.00 -20.05
C ASP A 9 8.66 -0.58 -19.91
N GLU A 10 7.62 -0.22 -20.66
CA GLU A 10 6.92 1.06 -20.51
C GLU A 10 6.21 1.18 -19.16
N GLN A 11 5.54 0.11 -18.71
CA GLN A 11 4.91 0.07 -17.40
C GLN A 11 5.96 0.17 -16.28
N LEU A 12 7.07 -0.55 -16.40
CA LEU A 12 8.18 -0.45 -15.44
C LEU A 12 8.78 0.96 -15.40
N ALA A 13 8.94 1.61 -16.56
CA ALA A 13 9.42 2.98 -16.64
C ALA A 13 8.45 3.97 -15.98
N GLU A 14 7.14 3.77 -16.10
CA GLU A 14 6.15 4.58 -15.40
C GLU A 14 6.17 4.36 -13.89
N ILE A 15 6.26 3.11 -13.44
CA ILE A 15 6.37 2.76 -12.01
C ILE A 15 7.60 3.42 -11.38
N ASN A 16 8.75 3.39 -12.07
CA ASN A 16 9.98 4.01 -11.59
C ASN A 16 9.92 5.55 -11.51
N ARG A 17 8.93 6.20 -12.13
CA ARG A 17 8.71 7.66 -12.02
C ARG A 17 7.84 8.03 -10.82
N ILE A 18 7.22 7.06 -10.14
CA ILE A 18 6.44 7.33 -8.93
C ILE A 18 7.40 7.84 -7.85
N HIS A 19 7.16 9.07 -7.42
CA HIS A 19 7.99 9.72 -6.42
C HIS A 19 7.49 9.38 -5.01
N PHE A 20 8.37 8.85 -4.17
CA PHE A 20 8.10 8.60 -2.76
C PHE A 20 8.80 9.64 -1.89
N SER A 21 8.15 10.04 -0.80
CA SER A 21 8.76 10.91 0.22
C SER A 21 10.02 10.28 0.85
N PHE A 22 10.14 8.94 0.81
CA PHE A 22 11.24 8.17 1.40
C PHE A 22 11.67 7.02 0.48
N PRO A 23 12.93 6.56 0.56
CA PRO A 23 13.43 5.43 -0.22
C PRO A 23 12.93 4.09 0.36
N TYR A 24 11.67 3.76 0.13
CA TYR A 24 11.05 2.53 0.62
C TYR A 24 11.75 1.27 0.10
N ASN A 25 11.86 0.27 0.97
CA ASN A 25 12.31 -1.08 0.63
C ASN A 25 11.11 -2.03 0.60
N PHE A 26 10.83 -2.60 -0.57
CA PHE A 26 9.74 -3.56 -0.80
C PHE A 26 10.19 -5.02 -0.67
N GLY A 27 11.44 -5.23 -0.22
CA GLY A 27 12.02 -6.55 -0.01
C GLY A 27 11.40 -7.26 1.19
N PRO A 28 11.49 -8.60 1.23
CA PRO A 28 10.87 -9.39 2.29
C PRO A 28 11.40 -8.99 3.66
N THR A 29 10.47 -8.71 4.58
CA THR A 29 10.78 -8.41 5.98
C THR A 29 10.95 -9.71 6.78
N PRO A 30 11.80 -9.72 7.83
CA PRO A 30 12.54 -8.60 8.39
C PRO A 30 13.96 -8.42 7.81
N ASP A 31 14.30 -8.99 6.66
CA ASP A 31 15.68 -8.91 6.13
C ASP A 31 15.95 -7.58 5.40
N PRO A 32 16.58 -6.58 6.05
CA PRO A 32 16.76 -5.26 5.45
C PRO A 32 17.87 -5.24 4.40
N ARG A 33 18.62 -6.35 4.25
CA ARG A 33 19.76 -6.43 3.33
C ARG A 33 19.31 -6.57 1.89
N THR A 34 18.11 -7.11 1.68
CA THR A 34 17.51 -7.21 0.36
C THR A 34 16.83 -5.89 0.05
N LYS A 35 17.48 -5.05 -0.77
CA LYS A 35 16.85 -3.81 -1.28
C LYS A 35 16.08 -4.15 -2.54
N THR A 36 14.76 -4.09 -2.47
CA THR A 36 13.87 -4.32 -3.61
C THR A 36 13.08 -3.05 -3.89
N THR A 37 13.12 -2.60 -5.14
CA THR A 37 12.34 -1.47 -5.64
C THR A 37 10.88 -1.88 -5.86
N LEU A 38 9.99 -0.89 -6.00
CA LEU A 38 8.58 -1.17 -6.29
C LEU A 38 8.39 -1.88 -7.64
N ALA A 39 9.15 -1.46 -8.67
CA ALA A 39 9.08 -2.07 -9.99
C ALA A 39 9.51 -3.55 -9.97
N GLU A 40 10.57 -3.88 -9.23
CA GLU A 40 11.00 -5.27 -9.02
C GLU A 40 9.93 -6.08 -8.29
N HIS A 41 9.38 -5.54 -7.20
CA HIS A 41 8.32 -6.22 -6.43
C HIS A 41 7.10 -6.55 -7.29
N ILE A 42 6.61 -5.59 -8.07
CA ILE A 42 5.44 -5.75 -8.96
C ILE A 42 5.73 -6.82 -10.02
N ARG A 43 6.87 -6.73 -10.70
CA ARG A 43 7.27 -7.72 -11.70
C ARG A 43 7.36 -9.13 -11.11
N ASP A 44 7.90 -9.26 -9.91
CA ASP A 44 8.10 -10.56 -9.26
C ASP A 44 6.76 -11.20 -8.84
N CYS A 45 5.75 -10.38 -8.51
CA CYS A 45 4.41 -10.83 -8.12
C CYS A 45 3.49 -11.22 -9.29
N GLU A 46 3.83 -10.84 -10.53
CA GLU A 46 2.99 -11.04 -11.71
C GLU A 46 2.50 -12.50 -11.88
N LYS A 47 3.36 -13.47 -11.59
CA LYS A 47 3.02 -14.90 -11.74
C LYS A 47 1.98 -15.38 -10.73
N GLU A 48 1.94 -14.76 -9.56
CA GLU A 48 1.01 -15.12 -8.49
C GLU A 48 -0.34 -14.42 -8.69
N PHE A 49 -0.31 -13.19 -9.21
CA PHE A 49 -1.50 -12.37 -9.39
C PHE A 49 -1.33 -11.49 -10.65
N PRO A 50 -1.89 -11.93 -11.80
CA PRO A 50 -1.70 -11.26 -13.08
C PRO A 50 -2.33 -9.87 -13.13
N TYR A 51 -1.74 -9.00 -13.95
CA TYR A 51 -2.20 -7.63 -14.19
C TYR A 51 -3.04 -7.51 -15.46
N ALA A 52 -3.91 -6.51 -15.50
CA ALA A 52 -4.49 -6.02 -16.74
C ALA A 52 -3.39 -5.42 -17.64
N ILE A 53 -3.55 -5.55 -18.96
CA ILE A 53 -2.71 -4.82 -19.91
C ILE A 53 -2.89 -3.31 -19.75
N GLN A 54 -4.14 -2.88 -19.57
CA GLN A 54 -4.53 -1.49 -19.35
C GLN A 54 -5.86 -1.44 -18.61
N ASP A 55 -6.04 -0.48 -17.71
CA ASP A 55 -7.29 -0.22 -17.01
C ASP A 55 -7.81 1.22 -17.20
N LEU A 56 -8.86 1.59 -16.47
CA LEU A 56 -9.47 2.93 -16.54
C LEU A 56 -8.49 4.03 -16.11
N VAL A 57 -7.67 3.78 -15.10
CA VAL A 57 -6.71 4.73 -14.53
C VAL A 57 -5.62 5.04 -15.56
N ASP A 58 -5.15 4.02 -16.28
CA ASP A 58 -4.18 4.19 -17.37
C ASP A 58 -4.78 4.96 -18.55
N LYS A 59 -6.02 4.64 -18.93
CA LYS A 59 -6.71 5.32 -20.05
C LYS A 59 -6.89 6.81 -19.78
N LEU A 60 -7.16 7.17 -18.53
CA LEU A 60 -7.33 8.55 -18.09
C LEU A 60 -6.00 9.23 -17.73
N LYS A 61 -4.87 8.51 -17.79
CA LYS A 61 -3.54 8.99 -17.44
C LYS A 61 -3.49 9.64 -16.06
N LEU A 62 -4.21 9.06 -15.10
CA LEU A 62 -4.22 9.56 -13.73
C LEU A 62 -2.82 9.44 -13.14
N HIS A 63 -2.24 10.56 -12.70
CA HIS A 63 -0.87 10.57 -12.19
C HIS A 63 -0.77 10.02 -10.75
N SER A 64 -1.75 10.33 -9.90
CA SER A 64 -1.78 9.91 -8.50
C SER A 64 -3.22 9.77 -7.99
N PHE A 65 -3.39 8.98 -6.93
CA PHE A 65 -4.67 8.89 -6.22
C PHE A 65 -4.78 9.96 -5.13
N SER A 66 -6.01 10.46 -4.96
CA SER A 66 -6.50 11.23 -3.82
C SER A 66 -7.76 10.56 -3.28
N ALA A 67 -8.35 11.09 -2.20
CA ALA A 67 -9.63 10.59 -1.71
C ALA A 67 -10.71 10.63 -2.80
N GLU A 68 -10.75 11.72 -3.55
CA GLU A 68 -11.75 11.96 -4.59
C GLU A 68 -11.54 11.06 -5.80
N SER A 69 -10.28 10.90 -6.24
CA SER A 69 -10.00 10.11 -7.44
C SER A 69 -10.03 8.60 -7.19
N PHE A 70 -9.91 8.13 -5.95
CA PHE A 70 -9.99 6.70 -5.64
C PHE A 70 -11.37 6.14 -6.00
N ASP A 71 -12.43 6.64 -5.37
CA ASP A 71 -13.79 6.09 -5.56
C ASP A 71 -14.36 6.34 -6.96
N HIS A 72 -13.84 7.36 -7.66
CA HIS A 72 -14.24 7.64 -9.04
C HIS A 72 -13.67 6.65 -10.06
N HIS A 73 -12.50 6.06 -9.78
CA HIS A 73 -11.76 5.24 -10.76
C HIS A 73 -11.58 3.79 -10.34
N ILE A 74 -11.84 3.45 -9.08
CA ILE A 74 -11.63 2.13 -8.50
C ILE A 74 -12.97 1.55 -8.03
N ASP A 75 -13.35 0.40 -8.61
CA ASP A 75 -14.40 -0.42 -8.01
C ASP A 75 -13.80 -1.25 -6.86
N ARG A 76 -14.16 -0.89 -5.62
CA ARG A 76 -13.68 -1.53 -4.40
C ARG A 76 -13.98 -3.04 -4.37
N ASN A 77 -15.04 -3.50 -5.03
CA ASN A 77 -15.43 -4.91 -5.04
C ASN A 77 -14.59 -5.74 -6.00
N LEU A 78 -13.98 -5.10 -7.00
CA LEU A 78 -13.18 -5.76 -8.02
C LEU A 78 -11.67 -5.67 -7.74
N LEU A 79 -11.24 -4.87 -6.77
CA LEU A 79 -9.83 -4.69 -6.39
C LEU A 79 -9.04 -5.99 -6.25
N ALA A 80 -9.59 -7.01 -5.59
CA ALA A 80 -8.91 -8.29 -5.38
C ALA A 80 -9.08 -9.28 -6.55
N THR A 81 -9.64 -8.85 -7.67
CA THR A 81 -9.85 -9.70 -8.86
C THR A 81 -8.57 -9.73 -9.71
N PRO A 82 -7.97 -10.92 -9.95
CA PRO A 82 -6.82 -11.04 -10.84
C PRO A 82 -7.10 -10.47 -12.24
N GLY A 83 -6.16 -9.70 -12.78
CA GLY A 83 -6.29 -9.11 -14.11
C GLY A 83 -7.24 -7.90 -14.21
N TYR A 84 -7.78 -7.40 -13.09
CA TYR A 84 -8.63 -6.20 -13.09
C TYR A 84 -7.82 -4.90 -13.18
N LEU A 85 -6.72 -4.81 -12.43
CA LEU A 85 -5.86 -3.63 -12.36
C LEU A 85 -4.58 -3.84 -13.17
N SER A 86 -4.09 -2.78 -13.79
CA SER A 86 -2.76 -2.78 -14.40
C SER A 86 -1.66 -2.71 -13.33
N ALA A 87 -0.44 -3.08 -13.74
CA ALA A 87 0.74 -2.98 -12.89
C ALA A 87 0.99 -1.54 -12.40
N VAL A 88 0.74 -0.56 -13.28
CA VAL A 88 0.91 0.87 -12.99
C VAL A 88 -0.12 1.33 -11.95
N THR A 89 -1.38 0.93 -12.09
CA THR A 89 -2.43 1.25 -11.13
C THR A 89 -2.17 0.65 -9.76
N VAL A 90 -1.71 -0.61 -9.71
CA VAL A 90 -1.28 -1.27 -8.46
C VAL A 90 -0.16 -0.47 -7.81
N ALA A 91 0.83 -0.01 -8.57
CA ALA A 91 1.92 0.83 -8.05
C ALA A 91 1.42 2.16 -7.47
N LYS A 92 0.50 2.84 -8.17
CA LYS A 92 -0.12 4.10 -7.72
C LYS A 92 -0.93 3.91 -6.44
N LEU A 93 -1.64 2.79 -6.30
CA LEU A 93 -2.38 2.43 -5.09
C LEU A 93 -1.45 2.10 -3.90
N ILE A 94 -0.33 1.41 -4.14
CA ILE A 94 0.70 1.19 -3.12
C ILE A 94 1.25 2.53 -2.62
N HIS A 95 1.59 3.43 -3.54
CA HIS A 95 2.03 4.78 -3.19
C HIS A 95 0.99 5.54 -2.36
N TYR A 96 -0.28 5.51 -2.77
CA TYR A 96 -1.38 6.12 -2.02
C TYR A 96 -1.50 5.57 -0.59
N CYS A 97 -1.42 4.24 -0.44
CA CYS A 97 -1.46 3.60 0.87
C CYS A 97 -0.30 4.03 1.76
N LEU A 98 0.90 4.19 1.20
CA LEU A 98 2.09 4.62 1.93
C LEU A 98 1.98 6.09 2.39
N LEU A 99 1.38 6.97 1.60
CA LEU A 99 1.08 8.35 2.02
C LEU A 99 0.14 8.39 3.22
N ILE A 100 -0.85 7.50 3.25
CA ILE A 100 -1.77 7.39 4.39
C ILE A 100 -1.00 6.93 5.64
N LEU A 101 -0.16 5.89 5.53
CA LEU A 101 0.66 5.43 6.65
C LEU A 101 1.66 6.49 7.14
N GLU A 102 2.21 7.31 6.24
CA GLU A 102 3.06 8.45 6.60
C GLU A 102 2.31 9.46 7.46
N SER A 103 1.10 9.84 7.04
CA SER A 103 0.24 10.75 7.80
C SER A 103 -0.08 10.20 9.20
N GLU A 104 -0.33 8.89 9.30
CA GLU A 104 -0.57 8.23 10.58
C GLU A 104 0.66 8.21 11.48
N ALA A 105 1.83 7.88 10.93
CA ALA A 105 3.09 7.91 11.67
C ALA A 105 3.39 9.32 12.21
N GLU A 106 3.11 10.35 11.42
CA GLU A 106 3.29 11.75 11.84
C GLU A 106 2.32 12.11 12.98
N MET A 107 1.03 11.76 12.88
CA MET A 107 0.06 12.00 13.94
C MET A 107 0.42 11.31 15.27
N ILE A 108 0.90 10.06 15.20
CA ILE A 108 1.35 9.33 16.40
C ILE A 108 2.59 10.01 16.99
N THR A 109 3.52 10.43 16.14
CA THR A 109 4.74 11.14 16.56
C THR A 109 4.38 12.41 17.32
N TRP A 110 3.48 13.24 16.79
CA TRP A 110 3.00 14.44 17.48
C TRP A 110 2.34 14.12 18.82
N THR A 111 1.47 13.11 18.87
CA THR A 111 0.80 12.70 20.11
C THR A 111 1.79 12.22 21.17
N ARG A 112 2.87 11.53 20.77
CA ARG A 112 3.92 11.08 21.70
C ARG A 112 4.73 12.26 22.24
N ILE A 113 5.07 13.22 21.38
CA ILE A 113 5.78 14.45 21.78
C ILE A 113 4.96 15.22 22.81
N GLU A 114 3.66 15.44 22.58
CA GLU A 114 2.77 16.12 23.52
C GLU A 114 2.67 15.43 24.89
N ARG A 115 2.79 14.09 24.90
CA ARG A 115 2.74 13.27 26.12
C ARG A 115 4.10 13.02 26.76
N GLY A 116 5.19 13.57 26.19
CA GLY A 116 6.55 13.33 26.66
C GLY A 116 7.01 11.87 26.54
N VAL A 117 6.42 11.09 25.64
CA VAL A 117 6.80 9.70 25.38
C VAL A 117 7.98 9.68 24.41
N PRO A 118 9.14 9.13 24.82
CA PRO A 118 10.31 9.06 23.94
C PRO A 118 10.14 7.99 22.85
N GLY A 119 10.75 8.21 21.69
CA GLY A 119 10.85 7.24 20.60
C GLY A 119 9.85 7.43 19.46
N ALA A 120 10.29 7.13 18.24
CA ALA A 120 9.45 7.13 17.05
C ALA A 120 8.45 5.96 17.06
N PRO A 121 7.27 6.09 16.43
CA PRO A 121 6.37 4.96 16.25
C PRO A 121 6.99 3.89 15.36
N ASP A 122 6.76 2.63 15.71
CA ASP A 122 7.11 1.48 14.87
C ASP A 122 5.95 1.10 13.93
N ALA A 123 6.16 0.11 13.06
CA ALA A 123 5.11 -0.34 12.13
C ALA A 123 3.88 -0.94 12.85
N HIS A 124 4.06 -1.48 14.05
CA HIS A 124 2.98 -2.06 14.85
C HIS A 124 2.11 -0.98 15.49
N ASP A 125 2.71 0.09 16.01
CA ASP A 125 2.01 1.29 16.48
C ASP A 125 1.10 1.87 15.39
N ILE A 126 1.62 1.99 14.18
CA ILE A 126 0.90 2.53 13.02
C ILE A 126 -0.25 1.58 12.63
N ALA A 127 0.02 0.28 12.53
CA ALA A 127 -1.00 -0.72 12.21
C ALA A 127 -2.12 -0.77 13.26
N ASN A 128 -1.79 -0.66 14.55
CA ASN A 128 -2.76 -0.62 15.64
C ASN A 128 -3.59 0.67 15.61
N ALA A 129 -2.96 1.82 15.34
CA ALA A 129 -3.68 3.08 15.17
C ALA A 129 -4.67 2.99 14.02
N MET A 130 -4.25 2.43 12.88
CA MET A 130 -5.11 2.16 11.74
C MET A 130 -6.28 1.25 12.15
N ALA A 131 -6.00 0.05 12.70
CA ALA A 131 -7.02 -0.90 13.13
C ALA A 131 -8.01 -0.30 14.15
N ALA A 132 -7.53 0.51 15.09
CA ALA A 132 -8.38 1.19 16.07
C ALA A 132 -9.34 2.19 15.42
N LYS A 133 -8.93 2.88 14.36
CA LYS A 133 -9.83 3.77 13.60
C LYS A 133 -10.85 2.95 12.80
N VAL A 134 -10.43 1.81 12.24
CA VAL A 134 -11.32 0.90 11.51
C VAL A 134 -12.43 0.33 12.38
N ASN A 135 -12.10 -0.07 13.61
CA ASN A 135 -13.08 -0.61 14.56
C ASN A 135 -14.17 0.41 14.95
N ARG A 136 -14.02 1.69 14.58
CA ARG A 136 -15.09 2.70 14.72
C ARG A 136 -16.18 2.56 13.66
N TYR A 137 -15.91 1.91 12.53
CA TYR A 137 -16.91 1.58 11.52
C TYR A 137 -17.76 0.41 12.03
N LYS A 138 -18.90 0.72 12.64
CA LYS A 138 -19.89 -0.28 13.11
C LYS A 138 -20.47 -1.13 11.97
N ASP A 139 -20.39 -0.65 10.74
CA ASP A 139 -20.79 -1.34 9.52
C ASP A 139 -19.71 -1.14 8.45
N PRO A 140 -19.01 -2.21 8.01
CA PRO A 140 -17.98 -2.11 6.98
C PRO A 140 -18.53 -1.68 5.61
N ASN A 141 -19.85 -1.73 5.39
CA ASN A 141 -20.50 -1.23 4.18
C ASN A 141 -20.81 0.28 4.23
N ARG A 142 -20.56 0.94 5.37
CA ARG A 142 -20.80 2.39 5.58
C ARG A 142 -19.52 3.20 5.66
N ILE A 143 -18.45 2.74 5.01
CA ILE A 143 -17.27 3.56 4.82
C ILE A 143 -17.68 4.76 3.94
N PRO A 144 -17.54 6.00 4.43
CA PRO A 144 -17.86 7.18 3.63
C PRO A 144 -17.09 7.21 2.31
N GLU A 145 -17.75 7.70 1.26
CA GLU A 145 -17.07 8.16 0.04
C GLU A 145 -16.07 9.24 0.49
N TYR A 146 -14.81 9.15 0.07
CA TYR A 146 -13.67 10.01 0.51
C TYR A 146 -13.00 9.68 1.86
N ASP A 147 -13.41 8.62 2.56
CA ASP A 147 -12.67 8.19 3.74
C ASP A 147 -11.36 7.46 3.35
N HIS A 148 -10.23 8.16 3.49
CA HIS A 148 -8.90 7.61 3.22
C HIS A 148 -8.64 6.28 3.93
N LEU A 149 -9.15 6.10 5.15
CA LEU A 149 -8.93 4.87 5.92
C LEU A 149 -9.64 3.68 5.30
N GLY A 150 -10.92 3.80 4.98
CA GLY A 150 -11.63 2.71 4.33
C GLY A 150 -11.19 2.47 2.88
N GLN A 151 -10.68 3.49 2.18
CA GLN A 151 -10.01 3.32 0.89
C GLN A 151 -8.69 2.53 1.03
N PHE A 152 -7.86 2.87 2.03
CA PHE A 152 -6.66 2.11 2.39
C PHE A 152 -7.01 0.63 2.65
N LEU A 153 -8.02 0.37 3.49
CA LEU A 153 -8.44 -1.01 3.79
C LEU A 153 -8.93 -1.77 2.57
N SER A 154 -9.63 -1.10 1.68
CA SER A 154 -10.10 -1.71 0.44
C SER A 154 -8.90 -2.06 -0.45
N ALA A 155 -7.92 -1.17 -0.57
CA ALA A 155 -6.72 -1.37 -1.37
C ALA A 155 -5.81 -2.49 -0.84
N VAL A 156 -5.53 -2.54 0.47
CA VAL A 156 -4.61 -3.55 1.04
C VAL A 156 -5.18 -4.98 1.06
N LYS A 157 -6.49 -5.16 0.79
CA LYS A 157 -7.07 -6.49 0.51
C LYS A 157 -6.55 -7.09 -0.79
N HIS A 158 -6.06 -6.25 -1.72
CA HIS A 158 -5.37 -6.75 -2.90
C HIS A 158 -4.04 -7.40 -2.48
N PRO A 159 -3.76 -8.67 -2.84
CA PRO A 159 -2.61 -9.42 -2.31
C PRO A 159 -1.25 -8.73 -2.51
N ILE A 160 -1.01 -8.18 -3.70
CA ILE A 160 0.23 -7.46 -4.03
C ILE A 160 0.33 -6.14 -3.25
N ILE A 161 -0.75 -5.35 -3.21
CA ILE A 161 -0.76 -4.06 -2.50
C ILE A 161 -0.50 -4.28 -1.01
N GLY A 162 -1.25 -5.18 -0.38
CA GLY A 162 -1.10 -5.49 1.05
C GLY A 162 0.32 -5.97 1.38
N ARG A 163 0.90 -6.86 0.57
CA ARG A 163 2.27 -7.35 0.75
C ARG A 163 3.31 -6.22 0.61
N ALA A 164 3.20 -5.41 -0.44
CA ALA A 164 4.10 -4.29 -0.68
C ALA A 164 4.05 -3.27 0.46
N VAL A 165 2.86 -2.88 0.88
CA VAL A 165 2.63 -1.93 1.97
C VAL A 165 3.18 -2.47 3.29
N TYR A 166 2.95 -3.75 3.60
CA TYR A 166 3.48 -4.40 4.79
C TYR A 166 5.02 -4.39 4.81
N HIS A 167 5.67 -4.83 3.73
CA HIS A 167 7.13 -4.86 3.65
C HIS A 167 7.73 -3.46 3.73
N ALA A 168 7.18 -2.51 2.98
CA ALA A 168 7.62 -1.12 3.01
C ALA A 168 7.48 -0.49 4.40
N ALA A 169 6.35 -0.74 5.09
CA ALA A 169 6.11 -0.23 6.43
C ALA A 169 7.08 -0.83 7.45
N ALA A 170 7.20 -2.15 7.48
CA ALA A 170 8.08 -2.84 8.44
C ALA A 170 9.57 -2.54 8.19
N ASN A 171 10.02 -2.40 6.94
CA ASN A 171 11.40 -1.98 6.65
C ASN A 171 11.68 -0.52 7.02
N ARG A 172 10.66 0.36 6.97
CA ARG A 172 10.82 1.78 7.27
C ARG A 172 10.77 2.08 8.77
N TRP A 173 9.71 1.61 9.43
CA TRP A 173 9.44 1.94 10.83
C TRP A 173 9.93 0.86 11.79
N GLY A 174 10.39 -0.28 11.28
CA GLY A 174 10.81 -1.42 12.09
C GLY A 174 9.63 -2.22 12.64
N LEU A 175 9.93 -3.45 13.05
CA LEU A 175 9.04 -4.28 13.86
C LEU A 175 9.69 -4.37 15.25
N SER A 176 9.05 -3.81 16.27
CA SER A 176 9.49 -4.00 17.66
C SER A 176 9.31 -5.48 18.06
N GLU A 177 10.34 -6.06 18.67
CA GLU A 177 10.32 -7.44 19.19
C GLU A 177 9.37 -7.63 20.39
N GLN A 178 8.73 -6.56 20.90
CA GLN A 178 8.04 -6.61 22.20
C GLN A 178 6.59 -7.11 22.19
N CYS A 179 5.95 -7.36 21.05
CA CYS A 179 4.59 -7.92 21.06
C CYS A 179 4.39 -8.93 19.93
N GLY A 180 3.94 -10.13 20.32
CA GLY A 180 3.56 -11.19 19.39
C GLY A 180 2.54 -10.71 18.36
N ILE A 181 2.72 -11.20 17.14
CA ILE A 181 1.94 -10.91 15.93
C ILE A 181 0.43 -11.01 16.23
N PRO A 182 -0.37 -9.92 16.14
CA PRO A 182 -1.79 -10.08 15.90
C PRO A 182 -1.98 -10.39 14.42
N THR A 183 -2.47 -11.60 14.16
CA THR A 183 -2.90 -12.01 12.84
C THR A 183 -4.19 -11.27 12.50
N LEU A 184 -4.13 -10.35 11.54
CA LEU A 184 -5.33 -9.77 10.94
C LEU A 184 -5.88 -10.80 9.94
N TYR A 185 -6.81 -11.64 10.40
CA TYR A 185 -7.72 -12.42 9.56
C TYR A 185 -9.07 -11.72 9.50
#